data_AF-A0A6A9SLF9-F1
#
_entry.id   AF-A0A6A9SLF9-F1
#
_cell.length_a   1.000
_cell.length_b   1.000
_cell.length_c   1.000
_cell.angle_alpha   90.00
_cell.angle_beta   90.00
_cell.angle_gamma   90.00
#
_symmetry.space_group_name_H-M   'P 1'
#
loop_
_entity.id
_entity.type
_entity.pdbx_description
1 polymer ?
#
loop_
_entity_poly.entity_id
_entity_poly.type
_entity_poly.pdbx_seq_one_letter_code
_entity_poly.pdbx_strand_id
1 'polypeptide(L)'
;MRGQANLPALALALLVVTTVAGLSVTIADSAFSTAQRDASERATASAVADRLVAADSPLPERRNVLNASRLDESTVSATVPDSVDARITVAGKIVYERGDPSGGPTVRRLTVVAERQPVTIEPPLAFGTVTLPRRSPRATISIDSDSDVETVRANDRVVLYDAEGINGTYDVSLSRYETTTLQFDGSPREGDVTVTYYPRQTTKAILEVTVE
;
A
#
# COMPACT_ATOMS: atom_id res chain seq x y z
N MET A 1 68.08 49.36 6.11
CA MET A 1 67.61 48.04 6.60
C MET A 1 66.10 48.00 6.88
N ARG A 2 65.21 48.39 5.95
CA ARG A 2 63.74 48.26 6.13
C ARG A 2 63.12 47.03 5.44
N GLY A 3 63.87 46.35 4.56
CA GLY A 3 63.41 45.15 3.87
C GLY A 3 63.35 43.89 4.73
N GLN A 4 64.11 43.81 5.84
CA GLN A 4 64.12 42.62 6.69
C GLN A 4 63.03 42.61 7.78
N ALA A 5 62.47 43.77 8.16
CA ALA A 5 61.38 43.84 9.14
C ALA A 5 60.00 43.41 8.56
N ASN A 6 59.84 43.39 7.23
CA ASN A 6 58.58 43.02 6.56
C ASN A 6 58.49 41.54 6.18
N LEU A 7 59.61 40.81 6.12
CA LEU A 7 59.62 39.37 5.82
C LEU A 7 58.84 38.54 6.84
N PRO A 8 58.96 38.76 8.17
CA PRO A 8 58.18 38.03 9.16
C PRO A 8 56.68 38.33 9.05
N ALA A 9 56.32 39.59 8.78
CA ALA A 9 54.94 40.01 8.61
C ALA A 9 54.31 39.37 7.36
N LEU A 10 55.07 39.27 6.26
CA LEU A 10 54.64 38.59 5.04
C LEU A 10 54.47 37.08 5.27
N ALA A 11 55.40 36.45 5.98
CA ALA A 11 55.31 35.02 6.32
C ALA A 11 54.07 34.72 7.18
N LEU A 12 53.79 35.58 8.17
CA LEU A 12 52.57 35.51 8.98
C LEU A 12 51.30 35.70 8.13
N ALA A 13 51.28 36.69 7.24
CA ALA A 13 50.15 36.92 6.35
C ALA A 13 49.88 35.72 5.44
N LEU A 14 50.92 35.15 4.83
CA LEU A 14 50.83 33.94 4.00
C LEU A 14 50.35 32.74 4.80
N LEU A 15 50.86 32.55 6.02
CA LEU A 15 50.41 31.48 6.91
C LEU A 15 48.91 31.60 7.20
N VAL A 16 48.44 32.80 7.57
CA VAL A 16 47.02 33.08 7.86
C VAL A 16 46.16 32.86 6.61
N VAL A 17 46.59 33.34 5.45
CA VAL A 17 45.84 33.13 4.20
C VAL A 17 45.75 31.64 3.86
N THR A 18 46.84 30.89 4.03
CA THR A 18 46.87 29.46 3.72
C THR A 18 46.01 28.65 4.68
N THR A 19 46.03 28.96 5.98
CA THR A 19 45.17 28.29 6.97
C THR A 19 43.70 28.60 6.75
N VAL A 20 43.35 29.86 6.48
CA VAL A 20 41.97 30.27 6.16
C VAL A 20 41.49 29.61 4.87
N ALA A 21 42.33 29.57 3.82
CA ALA A 21 42.00 28.90 2.56
C ALA A 21 41.81 27.40 2.76
N GLY A 22 42.70 26.73 3.49
CA GLY A 22 42.59 25.31 3.80
C GLY A 22 41.31 24.98 4.57
N LEU A 23 41.00 25.75 5.62
CA LEU A 23 39.75 25.61 6.38
C LEU A 23 38.52 25.80 5.48
N SER A 24 38.53 26.82 4.62
CA SER A 24 37.42 27.08 3.69
C SER A 24 37.19 25.91 2.73
N VAL A 25 38.26 25.30 2.21
CA VAL A 25 38.16 24.11 1.33
C VAL A 25 37.57 22.91 2.09
N THR A 26 38.00 22.64 3.31
CA THR A 26 37.46 21.52 4.12
C THR A 26 35.99 21.70 4.48
N ILE A 27 35.57 22.94 4.77
CA ILE A 27 34.17 23.27 5.03
C ILE A 27 33.34 23.13 3.75
N ALA A 28 33.87 23.59 2.61
CA ALA A 28 33.18 23.44 1.33
C ALA A 28 33.01 21.95 0.96
N ASP A 29 34.07 21.15 1.08
CA ASP A 29 34.04 19.72 0.74
C ASP A 29 33.06 18.93 1.61
N SER A 30 33.03 19.21 2.92
CA SER A 30 32.03 18.59 3.81
C SER A 30 30.60 19.02 3.46
N ALA A 31 30.37 20.28 3.12
CA ALA A 31 29.06 20.75 2.66
C ALA A 31 28.63 20.08 1.34
N PHE A 32 29.55 19.91 0.39
CA PHE A 32 29.28 19.21 -0.87
C PHE A 32 29.01 17.71 -0.65
N SER A 33 29.80 17.05 0.19
CA SER A 33 29.61 15.64 0.51
C SER A 33 28.25 15.38 1.17
N THR A 34 27.83 16.25 2.09
CA THR A 34 26.51 16.16 2.74
C THR A 34 25.39 16.41 1.73
N ALA A 35 25.50 17.46 0.91
CA ALA A 35 24.49 17.75 -0.12
C ALA A 35 24.34 16.61 -1.14
N GLN A 36 25.45 15.97 -1.53
CA GLN A 36 25.44 14.83 -2.44
C GLN A 36 24.79 13.60 -1.79
N ARG A 37 25.08 13.35 -0.51
CA ARG A 37 24.44 12.30 0.29
C ARG A 37 22.93 12.52 0.36
N ASP A 38 22.46 13.70 0.78
CA ASP A 38 21.04 14.04 0.85
C ASP A 38 20.32 13.89 -0.51
N ALA A 39 20.99 14.26 -1.60
CA ALA A 39 20.45 14.09 -2.95
C ALA A 39 20.29 12.61 -3.32
N SER A 40 21.28 11.78 -2.98
CA SER A 40 21.24 10.34 -3.21
C SER A 40 20.18 9.63 -2.37
N GLU A 41 20.08 9.95 -1.08
CA GLU A 41 19.06 9.41 -0.18
C GLU A 41 17.65 9.81 -0.63
N ARG A 42 17.45 11.05 -1.07
CA ARG A 42 16.16 11.51 -1.61
C ARG A 42 15.78 10.76 -2.89
N ALA A 43 16.75 10.49 -3.75
CA ALA A 43 16.53 9.68 -4.95
C ALA A 43 16.14 8.24 -4.57
N THR A 44 16.81 7.64 -3.59
CA THR A 44 16.48 6.33 -3.04
C THR A 44 15.08 6.30 -2.44
N ALA A 45 14.73 7.26 -1.58
CA ALA A 45 13.39 7.39 -1.00
C ALA A 45 12.31 7.51 -2.08
N SER A 46 12.57 8.27 -3.15
CA SER A 46 11.64 8.37 -4.29
C SER A 46 11.51 7.04 -5.04
N ALA A 47 12.61 6.35 -5.30
CA ALA A 47 12.61 5.07 -6.00
C ALA A 47 11.87 3.98 -5.19
N VAL A 48 12.09 3.95 -3.86
CA VAL A 48 11.36 3.06 -2.95
C VAL A 48 9.87 3.43 -2.95
N ALA A 49 9.51 4.70 -2.80
CA ALA A 49 8.12 5.14 -2.85
C ALA A 49 7.42 4.74 -4.17
N ASP A 50 8.10 4.93 -5.31
CA ASP A 50 7.57 4.59 -6.62
C ASP A 50 7.41 3.08 -6.81
N ARG A 51 8.34 2.28 -6.25
CA ARG A 51 8.25 0.82 -6.24
C ARG A 51 7.10 0.32 -5.37
N LEU A 52 6.90 0.89 -4.18
CA LEU A 52 5.80 0.51 -3.27
C LEU A 52 4.42 0.71 -3.91
N VAL A 53 4.26 1.72 -4.77
CA VAL A 53 2.98 2.04 -5.44
C VAL A 53 2.88 1.51 -6.88
N ALA A 54 3.91 0.85 -7.40
CA ALA A 54 3.93 0.30 -8.75
C ALA A 54 2.91 -0.83 -8.93
N ALA A 55 2.32 -0.98 -10.11
CA ALA A 55 1.31 -2.03 -10.37
C ALA A 55 1.85 -3.45 -10.18
N ASP A 56 3.16 -3.65 -10.42
CA ASP A 56 3.84 -4.95 -10.33
C ASP A 56 4.43 -5.22 -8.94
N SER A 57 4.18 -4.34 -7.97
CA SER A 57 4.55 -4.53 -6.56
C SER A 57 3.52 -5.44 -5.87
N PRO A 58 3.94 -6.23 -4.85
CA PRO A 58 2.99 -7.08 -4.11
C PRO A 58 1.95 -6.27 -3.33
N LEU A 59 2.24 -5.02 -2.96
CA LEU A 59 1.41 -4.22 -2.06
C LEU A 59 0.10 -3.73 -2.71
N PRO A 60 0.12 -3.09 -3.90
CA PRO A 60 -1.11 -2.61 -4.51
C PRO A 60 -1.90 -3.67 -5.25
N GLU A 61 -3.21 -3.43 -5.40
CA GLU A 61 -4.06 -4.16 -6.36
C GLU A 61 -3.97 -3.61 -7.77
N ARG A 62 -3.65 -2.31 -7.85
CA ARG A 62 -3.42 -1.53 -9.06
C ARG A 62 -2.56 -0.35 -8.68
N ARG A 63 -1.83 0.22 -9.64
CA ARG A 63 -0.95 1.38 -9.39
C ARG A 63 -1.63 2.42 -8.47
N ASN A 64 -0.91 2.84 -7.43
CA ASN A 64 -1.35 3.83 -6.44
C ASN A 64 -2.55 3.42 -5.56
N VAL A 65 -2.94 2.16 -5.55
CA VAL A 65 -3.99 1.61 -4.69
C VAL A 65 -3.47 0.46 -3.86
N LEU A 66 -3.03 0.78 -2.65
CA LEU A 66 -2.48 -0.16 -1.67
C LEU A 66 -3.58 -1.07 -1.13
N ASN A 67 -3.28 -2.36 -0.98
CA ASN A 67 -4.17 -3.30 -0.31
C ASN A 67 -3.87 -3.29 1.20
N ALA A 68 -4.83 -2.91 2.03
CA ALA A 68 -4.67 -2.83 3.48
C ALA A 68 -4.16 -4.14 4.11
N SER A 69 -4.62 -5.30 3.60
CA SER A 69 -4.21 -6.62 4.08
C SER A 69 -2.79 -7.02 3.67
N ARG A 70 -2.12 -6.23 2.84
CA ARG A 70 -0.73 -6.43 2.39
C ARG A 70 0.23 -5.37 2.93
N LEU A 71 -0.24 -4.49 3.81
CA LEU A 71 0.57 -3.45 4.46
C LEU A 71 1.19 -3.95 5.78
N ASP A 72 1.59 -5.21 5.80
CA ASP A 72 2.33 -5.81 6.90
C ASP A 72 3.85 -5.72 6.64
N GLU A 73 4.63 -5.77 7.72
CA GLU A 73 6.08 -5.62 7.67
C GLU A 73 6.76 -6.64 6.75
N SER A 74 6.28 -7.89 6.72
CA SER A 74 6.88 -8.96 5.91
C SER A 74 6.69 -8.70 4.42
N THR A 75 5.50 -8.26 4.00
CA THR A 75 5.24 -7.93 2.59
C THR A 75 5.96 -6.65 2.17
N VAL A 76 6.02 -5.64 3.04
CA VAL A 76 6.70 -4.37 2.75
C VAL A 76 8.21 -4.59 2.65
N SER A 77 8.81 -5.35 3.58
CA SER A 77 10.25 -5.65 3.58
C SER A 77 10.72 -6.33 2.30
N ALA A 78 9.91 -7.22 1.70
CA ALA A 78 10.21 -7.85 0.42
C ALA A 78 10.33 -6.86 -0.77
N THR A 79 9.84 -5.63 -0.62
CA THR A 79 9.91 -4.58 -1.64
C THR A 79 11.05 -3.59 -1.40
N VAL A 80 11.52 -3.49 -0.16
CA VAL A 80 12.57 -2.55 0.27
C VAL A 80 13.94 -3.24 0.19
N PRO A 81 14.94 -2.65 -0.49
CA PRO A 81 16.28 -3.24 -0.52
C PRO A 81 16.87 -3.43 0.88
N ASP A 82 17.55 -4.56 1.11
CA ASP A 82 18.15 -4.89 2.42
C ASP A 82 19.26 -3.94 2.88
N SER A 83 19.89 -3.25 1.95
CA SER A 83 20.99 -2.31 2.20
C SER A 83 20.53 -0.90 2.58
N VAL A 84 19.24 -0.68 2.81
CA VAL A 84 18.65 0.65 3.02
C VAL A 84 17.94 0.69 4.36
N ASP A 85 18.34 1.62 5.22
CA ASP A 85 17.61 1.96 6.43
C ASP A 85 16.42 2.83 6.02
N ALA A 86 15.21 2.40 6.38
CA ALA A 86 14.00 3.00 5.88
C ALA A 86 12.84 2.89 6.86
N ARG A 87 12.07 3.97 6.96
CA ARG A 87 10.79 4.02 7.66
C ARG A 87 9.70 4.33 6.65
N ILE A 88 8.70 3.46 6.61
CA ILE A 88 7.56 3.61 5.71
C ILE A 88 6.31 3.80 6.56
N THR A 89 5.58 4.88 6.30
CA THR A 89 4.29 5.14 6.93
C THR A 89 3.18 5.20 5.89
N VAL A 90 2.00 4.69 6.26
CA VAL A 90 0.79 4.81 5.45
C VAL A 90 -0.31 5.37 6.33
N ALA A 91 -0.89 6.51 5.92
CA ALA A 91 -1.87 7.24 6.72
C ALA A 91 -1.37 7.53 8.15
N GLY A 92 -0.07 7.84 8.30
CA GLY A 92 0.56 8.15 9.59
C GLY A 92 0.86 6.94 10.47
N LYS A 93 0.58 5.71 10.02
CA LYS A 93 0.95 4.48 10.74
C LYS A 93 2.22 3.90 10.15
N ILE A 94 3.20 3.56 10.99
CA ILE A 94 4.41 2.86 10.57
C ILE A 94 4.00 1.44 10.15
N VAL A 95 4.29 1.08 8.90
CA VAL A 95 4.04 -0.28 8.36
C VAL A 95 5.33 -1.08 8.22
N TYR A 96 6.47 -0.40 8.26
CA TYR A 96 7.79 -0.99 8.15
C TYR A 96 8.85 0.00 8.66
N GLU A 97 9.82 -0.52 9.40
CA GLU A 97 10.97 0.24 9.87
C GLU A 97 12.20 -0.66 9.98
N ARG A 98 13.32 -0.22 9.40
CA ARG A 98 14.64 -0.86 9.51
C ARG A 98 15.69 0.22 9.76
N GLY A 99 16.61 -0.05 10.69
CA GLY A 99 17.66 0.88 11.07
C GLY A 99 17.13 2.07 11.90
N ASP A 100 17.76 3.24 11.76
CA ASP A 100 17.32 4.50 12.39
C ASP A 100 17.28 5.64 11.36
N PRO A 101 16.25 5.69 10.49
CA PRO A 101 16.14 6.67 9.41
C PRO A 101 15.53 8.00 9.90
N SER A 102 15.81 8.42 11.13
CA SER A 102 15.15 9.59 11.74
C SER A 102 15.69 10.93 11.24
N GLY A 103 16.89 10.96 10.64
CA GLY A 103 17.52 12.17 10.10
C GLY A 103 17.39 12.34 8.58
N GLY A 104 17.03 11.28 7.86
CA GLY A 104 17.05 11.25 6.40
C GLY A 104 15.90 11.96 5.66
N PRO A 105 16.03 12.18 4.33
CA PRO A 105 14.99 12.81 3.52
C PRO A 105 13.70 11.97 3.46
N THR A 106 12.56 12.66 3.54
CA THR A 106 11.23 12.05 3.44
C THR A 106 10.54 12.39 2.11
N VAL A 107 10.10 11.37 1.38
CA VAL A 107 9.25 11.49 0.19
C VAL A 107 7.81 11.15 0.54
N ARG A 108 6.86 11.93 0.00
CA ARG A 108 5.42 11.76 0.23
C ARG A 108 4.68 11.50 -1.08
N ARG A 109 3.78 10.52 -1.09
CA ARG A 109 2.89 10.20 -2.21
C ARG A 109 1.44 10.14 -1.75
N LEU A 110 0.53 10.74 -2.53
CA LEU A 110 -0.90 10.57 -2.31
C LEU A 110 -1.35 9.24 -2.91
N THR A 111 -1.80 8.33 -2.06
CA THR A 111 -2.23 6.98 -2.42
C THR A 111 -3.69 6.74 -1.99
N VAL A 112 -4.24 5.61 -2.41
CA VAL A 112 -5.51 5.11 -1.89
C VAL A 112 -5.26 3.78 -1.20
N VAL A 113 -5.69 3.64 0.04
CA VAL A 113 -5.72 2.35 0.73
C VAL A 113 -7.09 1.72 0.48
N ALA A 114 -7.07 0.50 -0.04
CA ALA A 114 -8.24 -0.31 -0.27
C ALA A 114 -8.31 -1.43 0.78
N GLU A 115 -9.46 -1.54 1.41
CA GLU A 115 -9.78 -2.61 2.35
C GLU A 115 -11.00 -3.39 1.83
N ARG A 116 -11.01 -4.70 2.03
CA ARG A 116 -12.20 -5.53 1.82
C ARG A 116 -12.62 -6.10 3.16
N GLN A 117 -13.79 -5.71 3.61
CA GLN A 117 -14.39 -6.26 4.83
C GLN A 117 -15.49 -7.23 4.42
N PRO A 118 -15.60 -8.41 5.06
CA PRO A 118 -16.75 -9.28 4.85
C PRO A 118 -18.01 -8.61 5.40
N VAL A 119 -19.08 -8.64 4.62
CA VAL A 119 -20.42 -8.24 5.06
C VAL A 119 -21.35 -9.42 4.80
N THR A 120 -21.98 -9.92 5.85
CA THR A 120 -22.93 -11.03 5.79
C THR A 120 -24.34 -10.48 5.80
N ILE A 121 -25.18 -10.99 4.91
CA ILE A 121 -26.61 -10.70 4.84
C ILE A 121 -27.39 -12.01 4.72
N GLU A 122 -28.56 -12.03 5.36
CA GLU A 122 -29.60 -13.00 5.09
C GLU A 122 -30.61 -12.31 4.17
N PRO A 123 -30.67 -12.69 2.88
CA PRO A 123 -31.59 -12.07 1.95
C PRO A 123 -33.04 -12.34 2.38
N PRO A 124 -33.94 -11.35 2.24
CA PRO A 124 -35.37 -11.62 2.31
C PRO A 124 -35.77 -12.44 1.08
N LEU A 125 -35.73 -13.77 1.21
CA LEU A 125 -35.93 -14.72 0.10
C LEU A 125 -37.38 -14.79 -0.39
N ALA A 126 -38.27 -13.90 0.06
CA ALA A 126 -39.65 -13.79 -0.39
C ALA A 126 -39.81 -13.68 -1.93
N PHE A 127 -38.76 -13.26 -2.63
CA PHE A 127 -38.73 -13.15 -4.10
C PHE A 127 -37.60 -13.96 -4.75
N GLY A 128 -36.91 -14.83 -4.01
CA GLY A 128 -35.78 -15.63 -4.50
C GLY A 128 -34.62 -14.81 -5.08
N THR A 129 -34.60 -13.49 -4.87
CA THR A 129 -33.65 -12.57 -5.53
C THR A 129 -33.16 -11.52 -4.53
N VAL A 130 -31.86 -11.24 -4.55
CA VAL A 130 -31.22 -10.21 -3.72
C VAL A 130 -30.18 -9.44 -4.50
N THR A 131 -30.28 -8.11 -4.49
CA THR A 131 -29.23 -7.24 -5.02
C THR A 131 -28.23 -6.94 -3.92
N LEU A 132 -26.94 -7.22 -4.18
CA LEU A 132 -25.89 -6.90 -3.23
C LEU A 132 -25.83 -5.38 -3.00
N PRO A 133 -25.87 -4.89 -1.75
CA PRO A 133 -25.90 -3.45 -1.46
C PRO A 133 -24.68 -2.70 -2.02
N ARG A 134 -23.56 -3.39 -2.15
CA ARG A 134 -22.33 -2.85 -2.72
C ARG A 134 -21.68 -3.88 -3.63
N ARG A 135 -21.06 -3.39 -4.70
CA ARG A 135 -20.32 -4.23 -5.65
C ARG A 135 -19.21 -5.01 -4.95
N SER A 136 -19.16 -6.31 -5.21
CA SER A 136 -18.10 -7.19 -4.77
C SER A 136 -17.71 -8.15 -5.90
N PRO A 137 -16.41 -8.43 -6.11
CA PRO A 137 -15.96 -9.35 -7.16
C PRO A 137 -16.14 -10.83 -6.80
N ARG A 138 -16.56 -11.12 -5.57
CA ARG A 138 -16.79 -12.47 -5.07
C ARG A 138 -17.85 -12.44 -3.96
N ALA A 139 -18.53 -13.56 -3.77
CA ALA A 139 -19.33 -13.79 -2.57
C ALA A 139 -19.14 -15.24 -2.12
N THR A 140 -19.33 -15.46 -0.83
CA THR A 140 -19.46 -16.79 -0.23
C THR A 140 -20.93 -16.99 0.07
N ILE A 141 -21.51 -18.06 -0.46
CA ILE A 141 -22.92 -18.39 -0.32
C ILE A 141 -23.00 -19.66 0.52
N SER A 142 -23.66 -19.58 1.67
CA SER A 142 -23.98 -20.74 2.51
C SER A 142 -25.46 -21.05 2.34
N ILE A 143 -25.76 -22.30 2.01
CA ILE A 143 -27.11 -22.81 1.80
C ILE A 143 -27.34 -23.95 2.78
N ASP A 144 -28.41 -23.86 3.55
CA ASP A 144 -28.82 -24.87 4.53
C ASP A 144 -29.15 -26.20 3.83
N SER A 145 -28.93 -27.32 4.52
CA SER A 145 -29.21 -28.65 3.99
C SER A 145 -30.69 -28.93 3.76
N ASP A 146 -31.58 -28.25 4.49
CA ASP A 146 -33.03 -28.39 4.34
C ASP A 146 -33.60 -27.46 3.25
N SER A 147 -32.73 -26.69 2.57
CA SER A 147 -33.11 -25.80 1.46
C SER A 147 -33.34 -26.58 0.17
N ASP A 148 -34.18 -26.03 -0.71
CA ASP A 148 -34.53 -26.59 -2.03
C ASP A 148 -33.91 -25.78 -3.19
N VAL A 149 -32.83 -25.04 -2.93
CA VAL A 149 -32.13 -24.27 -3.96
C VAL A 149 -31.42 -25.20 -4.92
N GLU A 150 -31.78 -25.17 -6.20
CA GLU A 150 -31.14 -26.00 -7.23
C GLU A 150 -30.16 -25.20 -8.08
N THR A 151 -30.43 -23.90 -8.28
CA THR A 151 -29.60 -23.04 -9.13
C THR A 151 -29.38 -21.71 -8.45
N VAL A 152 -28.15 -21.21 -8.50
CA VAL A 152 -27.82 -19.83 -8.15
C VAL A 152 -27.32 -19.10 -9.38
N ARG A 153 -27.91 -17.94 -9.66
CA ARG A 153 -27.53 -17.05 -10.76
C ARG A 153 -26.99 -15.74 -10.21
N ALA A 154 -26.01 -15.18 -10.90
CA ALA A 154 -25.49 -13.85 -10.66
C ALA A 154 -25.63 -13.04 -11.95
N ASN A 155 -26.53 -12.06 -11.96
CA ASN A 155 -26.92 -11.32 -13.17
C ASN A 155 -27.26 -12.28 -14.33
N ASP A 156 -28.22 -13.17 -14.09
CA ASP A 156 -28.70 -14.21 -15.03
C ASP A 156 -27.70 -15.33 -15.38
N ARG A 157 -26.41 -15.16 -15.05
CA ARG A 157 -25.39 -16.19 -15.25
C ARG A 157 -25.41 -17.21 -14.11
N VAL A 158 -25.61 -18.49 -14.43
CA VAL A 158 -25.50 -19.60 -13.48
C VAL A 158 -24.10 -19.63 -12.86
N VAL A 159 -24.02 -19.57 -11.54
CA VAL A 159 -22.78 -19.66 -10.75
C VAL A 159 -22.71 -20.93 -9.92
N LEU A 160 -23.85 -21.51 -9.56
CA LEU A 160 -23.97 -22.82 -8.90
C LEU A 160 -25.18 -23.54 -9.50
N TYR A 161 -25.07 -24.86 -9.64
CA TYR A 161 -26.14 -25.73 -10.09
C TYR A 161 -25.95 -27.14 -9.54
N ASP A 162 -26.99 -27.68 -8.93
CA ASP A 162 -27.11 -29.09 -8.58
C ASP A 162 -28.57 -29.52 -8.73
N ALA A 163 -28.82 -30.59 -9.49
CA ALA A 163 -30.17 -31.10 -9.73
C ALA A 163 -30.76 -31.83 -8.50
N GLU A 164 -29.92 -32.25 -7.55
CA GLU A 164 -30.33 -32.88 -6.30
C GLU A 164 -30.54 -31.86 -5.16
N GLY A 165 -30.24 -30.58 -5.42
CA GLY A 165 -30.26 -29.49 -4.45
C GLY A 165 -28.86 -29.11 -3.96
N ILE A 166 -28.62 -27.80 -3.86
CA ILE A 166 -27.35 -27.21 -3.42
C ILE A 166 -27.39 -27.06 -1.90
N ASN A 167 -26.38 -27.60 -1.21
CA ASN A 167 -26.20 -27.44 0.23
C ASN A 167 -24.73 -27.21 0.58
N GLY A 168 -24.46 -26.48 1.67
CA GLY A 168 -23.11 -26.16 2.13
C GLY A 168 -22.63 -24.77 1.70
N THR A 169 -21.31 -24.56 1.68
CA THR A 169 -20.69 -23.24 1.49
C THR A 169 -19.88 -23.18 0.20
N TYR A 170 -20.16 -22.17 -0.62
CA TYR A 170 -19.58 -22.01 -1.96
C TYR A 170 -19.01 -20.61 -2.19
N ASP A 171 -17.79 -20.54 -2.70
CA ASP A 171 -17.19 -19.29 -3.17
C ASP A 171 -17.52 -19.07 -4.65
N VAL A 172 -18.28 -18.00 -4.95
CA VAL A 172 -18.67 -17.65 -6.31
C VAL A 172 -17.93 -16.40 -6.80
N SER A 173 -17.47 -16.46 -8.04
CA SER A 173 -16.85 -15.30 -8.72
C SER A 173 -17.93 -14.40 -9.31
N LEU A 174 -17.94 -13.13 -8.93
CA LEU A 174 -18.92 -12.14 -9.38
C LEU A 174 -18.31 -11.12 -10.32
N SER A 175 -19.15 -10.32 -10.98
CA SER A 175 -18.67 -9.27 -11.86
C SER A 175 -17.92 -8.20 -11.09
N ARG A 176 -16.79 -7.74 -11.66
CA ARG A 176 -16.00 -6.63 -11.11
C ARG A 176 -16.52 -5.27 -11.56
N TYR A 177 -17.40 -5.25 -12.55
CA TYR A 177 -17.78 -4.04 -13.29
C TYR A 177 -19.15 -3.53 -12.89
N GLU A 178 -20.08 -4.43 -12.56
CA GLU A 178 -21.47 -4.13 -12.22
C GLU A 178 -21.82 -4.65 -10.82
N THR A 179 -22.85 -4.05 -10.21
CA THR A 179 -23.43 -4.59 -8.98
C THR A 179 -24.15 -5.90 -9.32
N THR A 180 -24.04 -6.90 -8.44
CA THR A 180 -24.62 -8.22 -8.68
C THR A 180 -25.99 -8.34 -8.02
N THR A 181 -26.93 -8.85 -8.79
CA THR A 181 -28.18 -9.45 -8.34
C THR A 181 -28.00 -10.96 -8.31
N LEU A 182 -28.14 -11.55 -7.13
CA LEU A 182 -28.20 -12.99 -6.97
C LEU A 182 -29.65 -13.45 -7.06
N GLN A 183 -29.88 -14.53 -7.81
CA GLN A 183 -31.17 -15.20 -7.90
C GLN A 183 -30.97 -16.66 -7.50
N PHE A 184 -31.85 -17.15 -6.65
CA PHE A 184 -31.90 -18.51 -6.13
C PHE A 184 -33.15 -19.16 -6.70
N ASP A 185 -32.97 -20.09 -7.62
CA ASP A 185 -34.07 -20.86 -8.19
C ASP A 185 -34.40 -22.01 -7.21
N GLY A 186 -35.69 -22.15 -6.87
CA GLY A 186 -36.21 -23.00 -5.80
C GLY A 186 -37.33 -22.28 -5.04
N SER A 187 -37.66 -22.74 -3.82
CA SER A 187 -38.55 -22.06 -2.87
C SER A 187 -37.87 -21.85 -1.51
N PRO A 188 -36.67 -21.24 -1.45
CA PRO A 188 -35.92 -21.12 -0.21
C PRO A 188 -36.63 -20.19 0.78
N ARG A 189 -36.54 -20.53 2.06
CA ARG A 189 -37.14 -19.79 3.17
C ARG A 189 -36.14 -18.80 3.76
N GLU A 190 -36.67 -17.84 4.50
CA GLU A 190 -35.83 -16.94 5.29
C GLU A 190 -34.98 -17.75 6.29
N GLY A 191 -33.67 -17.51 6.29
CA GLY A 191 -32.69 -18.27 7.07
C GLY A 191 -31.98 -19.39 6.31
N ASP A 192 -32.53 -19.88 5.19
CA ASP A 192 -31.93 -21.00 4.43
C ASP A 192 -30.67 -20.59 3.68
N VAL A 193 -30.52 -19.30 3.36
CA VAL A 193 -29.40 -18.78 2.58
C VAL A 193 -28.74 -17.65 3.34
N THR A 194 -27.41 -17.72 3.45
CA THR A 194 -26.57 -16.64 3.94
C THR A 194 -25.59 -16.23 2.85
N VAL A 195 -25.50 -14.93 2.57
CA VAL A 195 -24.57 -14.38 1.59
C VAL A 195 -23.55 -13.48 2.27
N THR A 196 -22.28 -13.86 2.21
CA THR A 196 -21.16 -13.02 2.62
C THR A 196 -20.50 -12.41 1.39
N TYR A 197 -20.58 -11.10 1.23
CA TYR A 197 -19.92 -10.36 0.15
C TYR A 197 -18.78 -9.49 0.70
N TYR A 198 -17.84 -9.10 -0.16
CA TYR A 198 -16.60 -8.43 0.24
C TYR A 198 -16.49 -7.07 -0.44
N PRO A 199 -17.26 -6.06 -0.02
CA PRO A 199 -17.23 -4.75 -0.64
C PRO A 199 -15.88 -4.08 -0.41
N ARG A 200 -15.47 -3.29 -1.41
CA ARG A 200 -14.24 -2.51 -1.33
C ARG A 200 -14.52 -1.17 -0.67
N GLN A 201 -13.81 -0.87 0.41
CA GLN A 201 -13.73 0.47 1.00
C GLN A 201 -12.40 1.11 0.61
N THR A 202 -12.43 2.38 0.24
CA THR A 202 -11.24 3.10 -0.19
C THR A 202 -11.10 4.39 0.57
N THR A 203 -9.91 4.61 1.13
CA THR A 203 -9.57 5.81 1.89
C THR A 203 -8.33 6.43 1.28
N LYS A 204 -8.32 7.75 1.09
CA LYS A 204 -7.12 8.47 0.65
C LYS A 204 -6.09 8.42 1.79
N ALA A 205 -4.84 8.16 1.46
CA ALA A 205 -3.75 8.08 2.42
C ALA A 205 -2.50 8.76 1.87
N ILE A 206 -1.64 9.23 2.77
CA ILE A 206 -0.28 9.63 2.43
C ILE A 206 0.61 8.42 2.70
N LEU A 207 1.38 8.01 1.69
CA LEU A 207 2.54 7.14 1.84
C LEU A 207 3.75 8.04 2.09
N GLU A 208 4.45 7.84 3.19
CA GLU A 208 5.72 8.50 3.47
C GLU A 208 6.84 7.47 3.49
N VAL A 209 7.96 7.82 2.87
CA VAL A 209 9.18 7.01 2.84
C VAL A 209 10.33 7.88 3.30
N THR A 210 10.94 7.52 4.41
CA THR A 210 12.14 8.15 4.94
C THR A 210 13.30 7.16 4.83
N VAL A 211 14.46 7.61 4.35
CA VAL A 211 15.65 6.77 4.10
C VAL A 211 16.89 7.47 4.63
N GLU A 212 17.83 6.71 5.19
CA GLU A 212 19.16 7.13 5.64
C GLU A 212 20.24 6.12 5.20
#